data_AF-A0A0L1IFY2-F1
#
_entry.id   AF-A0A0L1IFY2-F1
#
_cell.length_a   1.000
_cell.length_b   1.000
_cell.length_c   1.000
_cell.angle_alpha   90.00
_cell.angle_beta   90.00
_cell.angle_gamma   90.00
#
_symmetry.space_group_name_H-M   'P 1'
#
loop_
_entity.id
_entity.type
_entity.pdbx_description
1 polymer ?
#
loop_
_entity_poly.entity_id
_entity_poly.type
_entity_poly.pdbx_seq_one_letter_code
_entity_poly.pdbx_strand_id
1 'polypeptide(L)'
;MKVVSCNYRVKNVKDIETPTYTILTNNITPEYINLELLRKIDKKFIINCSLLEIYNNLDVFEKVKEYFSSNKTNEVSGHYLHQFCDFQDSYRYLNIRNVLVDDYNINVHKFISLKYDNSTAVFSIDDYIKCLKIFEPDIFCIPCEEIKINEQVGKKKKNRIINLMNEFLEKVQIIKNTNLSNSLCILSIPCTVDIDTVITETINKYDSIIDGILLSGLGYDESNETLMETL
;
A
#
# COMPACT_ATOMS: atom_id res chain seq x y z
N MET A 1 -13.41 -33.65 11.89
CA MET A 1 -13.13 -32.55 10.94
C MET A 1 -14.25 -31.54 11.04
N LYS A 2 -14.01 -30.36 11.63
CA LYS A 2 -14.94 -29.23 11.49
C LYS A 2 -14.76 -28.72 10.06
N VAL A 3 -15.80 -28.81 9.25
CA VAL A 3 -15.84 -28.15 7.94
C VAL A 3 -15.95 -26.66 8.23
N VAL A 4 -14.82 -25.95 8.15
CA VAL A 4 -14.83 -24.49 8.08
C VAL A 4 -15.47 -24.15 6.75
N SER A 5 -16.63 -23.48 6.76
CA SER A 5 -17.27 -23.03 5.53
C SER A 5 -16.38 -21.97 4.88
N CYS A 6 -15.67 -22.33 3.81
CA CYS A 6 -14.86 -21.39 3.05
C CYS A 6 -15.78 -20.43 2.28
N ASN A 7 -16.13 -19.30 2.89
CA ASN A 7 -16.87 -18.23 2.22
C ASN A 7 -15.92 -17.40 1.35
N TYR A 8 -15.54 -17.94 0.19
CA TYR A 8 -14.84 -17.16 -0.84
C TYR A 8 -15.73 -16.00 -1.30
N ARG A 9 -15.21 -14.77 -1.28
CA ARG A 9 -15.94 -13.58 -1.70
C ARG A 9 -15.49 -13.17 -3.10
N VAL A 10 -16.32 -13.44 -4.09
CA VAL A 10 -16.12 -12.96 -5.47
C VAL A 10 -16.92 -11.67 -5.65
N LYS A 11 -16.21 -10.55 -5.86
CA LYS A 11 -16.79 -9.22 -6.08
C LYS A 11 -15.87 -8.40 -6.97
N ASN A 12 -16.39 -7.34 -7.57
CA ASN A 12 -15.57 -6.36 -8.26
C ASN A 12 -15.22 -5.20 -7.33
N VAL A 13 -13.95 -4.85 -7.27
CA VAL A 13 -13.44 -3.60 -6.71
C VAL A 13 -12.93 -2.77 -7.87
N LYS A 14 -13.57 -1.62 -8.11
CA LYS A 14 -13.48 -0.91 -9.40
C LYS A 14 -13.90 -1.87 -10.53
N ASP A 15 -12.98 -2.24 -11.41
CA ASP A 15 -13.17 -3.18 -12.51
C ASP A 15 -12.25 -4.41 -12.41
N ILE A 16 -11.69 -4.67 -11.22
CA ILE A 16 -10.91 -5.86 -10.90
C ILE A 16 -11.79 -6.82 -10.08
N GLU A 17 -11.87 -8.08 -10.52
CA GLU A 17 -12.55 -9.15 -9.78
C GLU A 17 -11.65 -9.66 -8.63
N THR A 18 -12.21 -9.83 -7.44
CA THR A 18 -11.54 -10.47 -6.30
C THR A 18 -11.90 -11.96 -6.23
N PRO A 19 -11.02 -12.86 -5.76
CA PRO A 19 -9.62 -12.60 -5.36
C PRO A 19 -8.74 -12.27 -6.56
N THR A 20 -7.75 -11.40 -6.34
CA THR A 20 -6.78 -10.98 -7.35
C THR A 20 -5.36 -11.02 -6.79
N TYR A 21 -4.37 -10.82 -7.64
CA TYR A 21 -2.96 -10.80 -7.29
C TYR A 21 -2.31 -9.49 -7.73
N THR A 22 -1.13 -9.21 -7.19
CA THR A 22 -0.33 -8.04 -7.57
C THR A 22 0.96 -8.50 -8.24
N ILE A 23 1.34 -7.81 -9.31
CA ILE A 23 2.63 -7.98 -9.98
C ILE A 23 3.68 -7.25 -9.15
N LEU A 24 4.66 -8.00 -8.65
CA LEU A 24 5.74 -7.45 -7.84
C LEU A 24 6.77 -6.75 -8.72
N THR A 25 7.26 -5.59 -8.26
CA THR A 25 8.29 -4.82 -8.96
C THR A 25 9.37 -4.36 -8.00
N ASN A 26 10.61 -4.31 -8.49
CA ASN A 26 11.72 -3.67 -7.80
C ASN A 26 11.77 -2.16 -8.10
N ASN A 27 11.64 -1.78 -9.38
CA ASN A 27 11.82 -0.41 -9.87
C ASN A 27 10.56 0.10 -10.59
N ILE A 28 9.40 0.10 -9.91
CA ILE A 28 8.04 0.51 -10.37
C ILE A 28 7.48 -0.17 -11.62
N THR A 29 8.29 -0.97 -12.31
CA THR A 29 7.96 -1.74 -13.51
C THR A 29 8.43 -3.18 -13.32
N PRO A 30 7.73 -4.17 -13.91
CA PRO A 30 8.09 -5.57 -13.73
C PRO A 30 9.49 -5.87 -14.24
N GLU A 31 10.21 -6.72 -13.52
CA GLU A 31 11.50 -7.24 -13.95
C GLU A 31 11.26 -8.28 -15.07
N TYR A 32 11.99 -8.21 -16.17
CA TYR A 32 11.96 -9.16 -17.29
C TYR A 32 10.74 -9.14 -18.24
N ILE A 33 9.64 -8.47 -17.88
CA ILE A 33 8.46 -8.35 -18.75
C ILE A 33 8.04 -6.89 -18.89
N ASN A 34 7.78 -6.43 -20.11
CA ASN A 34 7.24 -5.10 -20.34
C ASN A 34 5.70 -5.09 -20.17
N LEU A 35 5.15 -3.89 -19.94
CA LEU A 35 3.72 -3.74 -19.69
C LEU A 35 2.86 -4.12 -20.91
N GLU A 36 3.38 -3.97 -22.12
CA GLU A 36 2.70 -4.42 -23.34
C GLU A 36 2.47 -5.94 -23.36
N LEU A 37 3.51 -6.72 -23.03
CA LEU A 37 3.41 -8.17 -22.96
C LEU A 37 2.52 -8.60 -21.80
N LEU A 38 2.62 -7.92 -20.66
CA LEU A 38 1.76 -8.18 -19.51
C LEU A 38 0.28 -7.96 -19.82
N ARG A 39 -0.07 -6.90 -20.57
CA ARG A 39 -1.44 -6.64 -21.07
C ARG A 39 -2.00 -7.73 -21.99
N LYS A 40 -1.13 -8.53 -22.63
CA LYS A 40 -1.54 -9.69 -23.44
C LYS A 40 -1.87 -10.91 -22.58
N ILE A 41 -1.31 -10.98 -21.37
CA ILE A 41 -1.54 -12.06 -20.40
C ILE A 41 -2.77 -11.75 -19.54
N ASP A 42 -2.79 -10.55 -18.96
CA ASP A 42 -3.88 -10.06 -18.13
C ASP A 42 -4.32 -8.67 -18.60
N LYS A 43 -5.61 -8.51 -18.89
CA LYS A 43 -6.13 -7.25 -19.43
C LYS A 43 -6.04 -6.12 -18.42
N LYS A 44 -6.12 -6.42 -17.12
CA LYS A 44 -6.05 -5.45 -16.03
C LYS A 44 -5.35 -6.07 -14.85
N PHE A 45 -4.30 -5.42 -14.37
CA PHE A 45 -3.47 -5.95 -13.31
C PHE A 45 -3.05 -4.84 -12.34
N ILE A 46 -2.69 -5.25 -11.13
CA ILE A 46 -2.19 -4.36 -10.09
C ILE A 46 -0.67 -4.46 -10.08
N ILE A 47 0.02 -3.35 -10.25
CA ILE A 47 1.48 -3.24 -10.12
C ILE A 47 1.79 -2.79 -8.70
N ASN A 48 2.58 -3.57 -7.98
CA ASN A 48 3.09 -3.20 -6.67
C ASN A 48 4.28 -2.24 -6.83
N CYS A 49 4.19 -1.05 -6.25
CA CYS A 49 5.24 -0.05 -6.22
C CYS A 49 5.62 0.24 -4.76
N SER A 50 6.88 0.00 -4.39
CA SER A 50 7.33 0.22 -3.01
C SER A 50 7.52 1.71 -2.69
N LEU A 51 7.23 2.09 -1.44
CA LEU A 51 7.40 3.47 -0.97
C LEU A 51 8.83 3.98 -1.14
N LEU A 52 9.82 3.14 -0.82
CA LEU A 52 11.24 3.51 -0.96
C LEU A 52 11.56 3.92 -2.40
N GLU A 53 11.11 3.12 -3.37
CA GLU A 53 11.41 3.39 -4.77
C GLU A 53 10.72 4.66 -5.26
N ILE A 54 9.47 4.90 -4.83
CA ILE A 54 8.78 6.16 -5.17
C ILE A 54 9.50 7.36 -4.58
N TYR A 55 9.94 7.26 -3.33
CA TYR A 55 10.63 8.35 -2.66
C TYR A 55 12.00 8.64 -3.29
N ASN A 56 12.78 7.61 -3.63
CA ASN A 56 14.09 7.77 -4.27
C ASN A 56 13.99 8.49 -5.62
N ASN A 57 12.87 8.35 -6.31
CA ASN A 57 12.62 8.96 -7.63
C ASN A 57 11.69 10.18 -7.57
N LEU A 58 11.44 10.74 -6.38
CA LEU A 58 10.44 11.80 -6.19
C LEU A 58 10.73 13.03 -7.04
N ASP A 59 11.99 13.49 -7.09
CA ASP A 59 12.42 14.62 -7.91
C ASP A 59 12.19 14.38 -9.42
N VAL A 60 12.31 13.13 -9.87
CA VAL A 60 12.04 12.76 -11.26
C VAL A 60 10.55 12.86 -11.51
N PHE A 61 9.71 12.28 -10.65
CA PHE A 61 8.26 12.34 -10.80
C PHE A 61 7.72 13.78 -10.72
N GLU A 62 8.30 14.65 -9.89
CA GLU A 62 7.95 16.07 -9.84
C GLU A 62 8.19 16.75 -11.19
N LYS A 63 9.41 16.63 -11.73
CA LYS A 63 9.77 17.21 -13.03
C LYS A 63 8.90 16.68 -14.17
N VAL A 64 8.62 15.38 -14.15
CA VAL A 64 7.78 14.72 -15.14
C VAL A 64 6.34 15.25 -15.06
N LYS A 65 5.79 15.36 -13.85
CA LYS A 65 4.44 15.91 -13.64
C LYS A 65 4.34 17.36 -14.11
N GLU A 66 5.34 18.19 -13.81
CA GLU A 66 5.42 19.57 -14.29
C GLU A 66 5.49 19.65 -15.82
N TYR A 67 6.34 18.82 -16.44
CA TYR A 67 6.49 18.76 -17.90
C TYR A 67 5.18 18.41 -18.61
N PHE A 68 4.50 17.36 -18.15
CA PHE A 68 3.24 16.92 -18.78
C PHE A 68 2.04 17.82 -18.44
N SER A 69 2.08 18.52 -17.30
CA SER A 69 1.03 19.50 -16.94
C SER A 69 1.13 20.81 -17.75
N SER A 70 2.34 21.20 -18.15
CA SER A 70 2.60 22.43 -18.92
C SER A 70 2.47 22.22 -20.43
N ASN A 71 2.83 21.04 -20.94
CA ASN A 71 2.76 20.70 -22.38
C ASN A 71 1.39 20.10 -22.78
N LYS A 72 0.32 20.89 -22.63
CA LYS A 72 -1.06 20.51 -23.00
C LYS A 72 -1.30 20.23 -24.50
N THR A 73 -0.26 20.25 -25.34
CA THR A 73 -0.35 20.14 -26.80
C THR A 73 -0.46 18.71 -27.32
N ASN A 74 -0.27 17.70 -26.48
CA ASN A 74 -0.48 16.31 -26.86
C ASN A 74 -1.84 15.84 -26.33
N GLU A 75 -2.79 15.60 -27.24
CA GLU A 75 -4.19 15.17 -27.02
C GLU A 75 -4.34 13.78 -26.35
N VAL A 76 -3.34 13.29 -25.62
CA VAL A 76 -3.44 12.03 -24.90
C VAL A 76 -4.11 12.30 -23.57
N SER A 77 -5.44 12.18 -23.55
CA SER A 77 -6.24 12.17 -22.32
C SER A 77 -5.76 11.03 -21.41
N GLY A 78 -4.98 11.36 -20.38
CA GLY A 78 -4.47 10.35 -19.45
C GLY A 78 -3.60 10.95 -18.36
N HIS A 79 -3.53 10.23 -17.23
CA HIS A 79 -2.61 10.52 -16.13
C HIS A 79 -1.15 10.64 -16.62
N TYR A 80 -0.37 11.57 -16.07
CA TYR A 80 1.00 11.84 -16.53
C TYR A 80 1.91 10.59 -16.48
N LEU A 81 1.77 9.75 -15.45
CA LEU A 81 2.46 8.47 -15.35
C LEU A 81 2.09 7.43 -16.42
N HIS A 82 0.91 7.50 -17.05
CA HIS A 82 0.64 6.63 -18.21
C HIS A 82 1.52 7.03 -19.39
N GLN A 83 1.80 8.33 -19.54
CA GLN A 83 2.68 8.82 -20.61
C GLN A 83 4.16 8.56 -20.29
N PHE A 84 4.54 8.64 -19.02
CA PHE A 84 5.92 8.46 -18.59
C PHE A 84 6.34 6.99 -18.44
N CYS A 85 5.50 6.15 -17.84
CA CYS A 85 5.81 4.76 -17.48
C CYS A 85 4.95 3.71 -18.19
N ASP A 86 4.06 4.09 -19.10
CA ASP A 86 3.14 3.17 -19.82
C ASP A 86 2.22 2.34 -18.90
N PHE A 87 1.77 2.93 -17.78
CA PHE A 87 0.82 2.30 -16.86
C PHE A 87 -0.61 2.14 -17.40
N GLN A 88 -0.83 2.24 -18.71
CA GLN A 88 -2.15 2.07 -19.29
C GLN A 88 -2.71 0.68 -18.94
N ASP A 89 -4.00 0.63 -18.59
CA ASP A 89 -4.74 -0.58 -18.17
C ASP A 89 -4.15 -1.30 -16.94
N SER A 90 -3.41 -0.56 -16.11
CA SER A 90 -2.86 -1.06 -14.84
C SER A 90 -3.26 -0.19 -13.66
N TYR A 91 -3.31 -0.80 -12.49
CA TYR A 91 -3.50 -0.14 -11.21
C TYR A 91 -2.20 -0.04 -10.46
N ARG A 92 -1.82 1.15 -10.01
CA ARG A 92 -0.63 1.37 -9.20
C ARG A 92 -0.97 1.22 -7.74
N TYR A 93 -0.38 0.21 -7.10
CA TYR A 93 -0.51 -0.03 -5.69
C TYR A 93 0.76 0.44 -4.97
N LEU A 94 0.66 1.57 -4.24
CA LEU A 94 1.71 2.02 -3.35
C LEU A 94 1.71 1.18 -2.07
N ASN A 95 2.63 0.23 -2.04
CA ASN A 95 2.91 -0.59 -0.87
C ASN A 95 4.05 0.05 -0.07
N ILE A 96 4.01 -0.06 1.26
CA ILE A 96 5.10 0.41 2.10
C ILE A 96 6.32 -0.49 1.95
N ARG A 97 6.09 -1.81 1.82
CA ARG A 97 7.12 -2.84 1.68
C ARG A 97 7.49 -3.10 0.23
N ASN A 98 8.79 -3.26 -0.03
CA ASN A 98 9.23 -4.07 -1.17
C ASN A 98 9.18 -5.56 -0.76
N VAL A 99 8.22 -6.30 -1.32
CA VAL A 99 7.96 -7.71 -0.96
C VAL A 99 9.08 -8.63 -1.45
N LEU A 100 9.91 -8.16 -2.38
CA LEU A 100 11.02 -8.92 -2.95
C LEU A 100 12.31 -8.83 -2.11
N VAL A 101 12.30 -8.08 -1.00
CA VAL A 101 13.45 -7.99 -0.07
C VAL A 101 13.14 -8.77 1.21
N ASP A 102 14.06 -9.68 1.56
CA ASP A 102 13.91 -10.61 2.68
C ASP A 102 14.15 -9.94 4.05
N ASP A 103 15.22 -9.14 4.17
CA ASP A 103 15.59 -8.45 5.42
C ASP A 103 14.92 -7.08 5.53
N TYR A 104 13.60 -7.11 5.71
CA TYR A 104 12.78 -5.91 5.83
C TYR A 104 12.16 -5.74 7.22
N ASN A 105 12.19 -4.52 7.76
CA ASN A 105 11.47 -4.17 8.99
C ASN A 105 10.90 -2.75 8.87
N ILE A 106 9.60 -2.62 9.14
CA ILE A 106 8.93 -1.33 9.32
C ILE A 106 8.86 -1.01 10.81
N ASN A 107 9.58 0.02 11.21
CA ASN A 107 9.34 0.68 12.49
C ASN A 107 8.65 2.01 12.25
N VAL A 108 7.46 2.20 12.82
CA VAL A 108 6.76 3.48 12.76
C VAL A 108 6.82 4.13 14.14
N HIS A 109 7.78 5.02 14.36
CA HIS A 109 7.92 5.77 15.62
C HIS A 109 8.23 7.25 15.32
N LYS A 110 7.19 8.07 15.16
CA LYS A 110 7.22 9.45 14.59
C LYS A 110 7.70 9.52 13.12
N PHE A 111 8.53 8.58 12.71
CA PHE A 111 9.01 8.34 11.36
C PHE A 111 8.70 6.91 10.96
N ILE A 112 8.62 6.66 9.66
CA ILE A 112 8.65 5.34 9.05
C ILE A 112 10.11 5.00 8.81
N SER A 113 10.64 3.99 9.48
CA SER A 113 11.99 3.49 9.25
C SER A 113 11.89 2.16 8.52
N LEU A 114 12.48 2.10 7.33
CA LEU A 114 12.59 0.91 6.51
C LEU A 114 14.04 0.44 6.54
N LYS A 115 14.28 -0.70 7.17
CA LYS A 115 15.61 -1.34 7.17
C LYS A 115 15.69 -2.31 5.99
N TYR A 116 16.77 -2.21 5.21
CA TYR A 116 17.10 -3.09 4.09
C TYR A 116 18.57 -3.47 4.21
N ASP A 117 18.89 -4.75 4.42
CA ASP A 117 20.25 -5.28 4.58
C ASP A 117 21.17 -4.39 5.45
N ASN A 118 21.97 -3.54 4.80
CA ASN A 118 22.98 -2.65 5.40
C ASN A 118 22.58 -1.17 5.44
N SER A 119 21.34 -0.83 5.08
CA SER A 119 20.84 0.53 4.98
C SER A 119 19.54 0.71 5.76
N THR A 120 19.27 1.96 6.15
CA THR A 120 18.00 2.32 6.77
C THR A 120 17.51 3.61 6.13
N ALA A 121 16.35 3.53 5.49
CA ALA A 121 15.65 4.70 4.98
C ALA A 121 14.66 5.18 6.04
N VAL A 122 14.61 6.49 6.27
CA VAL A 122 13.74 7.11 7.27
C VAL A 122 12.88 8.16 6.58
N PHE A 123 11.58 8.05 6.75
CA PHE A 123 10.59 8.94 6.13
C PHE A 123 9.74 9.57 7.23
N SER A 124 9.48 10.87 7.12
CA SER A 124 8.43 11.50 7.92
C SER A 124 7.04 11.17 7.36
N ILE A 125 5.99 11.47 8.13
CA ILE A 125 4.63 11.41 7.62
C ILE A 125 4.47 12.37 6.43
N ASP A 126 5.11 13.54 6.46
CA ASP A 126 5.03 14.51 5.37
C ASP A 126 5.70 14.02 4.09
N ASP A 127 6.81 13.28 4.19
CA ASP A 127 7.45 12.62 3.04
C ASP A 127 6.52 11.59 2.41
N TYR A 128 5.82 10.80 3.22
CA TYR A 128 4.81 9.86 2.75
C TYR A 128 3.64 10.58 2.04
N ILE A 129 3.12 11.66 2.62
CA ILE A 129 2.07 12.47 1.99
C ILE A 129 2.56 13.11 0.69
N LYS A 130 3.83 13.53 0.63
CA LYS A 130 4.46 14.05 -0.60
C LYS A 130 4.50 12.97 -1.69
N CYS A 131 4.90 11.75 -1.34
CA CYS A 131 4.87 10.61 -2.27
C CYS A 131 3.45 10.38 -2.83
N LEU A 132 2.42 10.38 -1.97
CA LEU A 132 1.03 10.22 -2.40
C LEU A 132 0.57 11.33 -3.38
N LYS A 133 0.90 12.59 -3.09
CA LYS A 133 0.51 13.74 -3.93
C LYS A 133 1.21 13.78 -5.28
N ILE A 134 2.45 13.34 -5.34
CA ILE A 134 3.21 13.30 -6.58
C ILE A 134 2.81 12.07 -7.38
N PHE A 135 2.98 10.87 -6.81
CA PHE A 135 2.79 9.59 -7.49
C PHE A 135 1.34 9.25 -7.84
N GLU A 136 0.37 9.77 -7.08
CA GLU A 136 -1.07 9.60 -7.35
C GLU A 136 -1.47 8.13 -7.57
N PRO A 137 -1.22 7.24 -6.59
CA PRO A 137 -1.50 5.81 -6.74
C PRO A 137 -3.00 5.53 -6.78
N ASP A 138 -3.39 4.46 -7.45
CA ASP A 138 -4.79 4.02 -7.52
C ASP A 138 -5.23 3.26 -6.26
N ILE A 139 -4.26 2.66 -5.56
CA ILE A 139 -4.39 1.94 -4.30
C ILE A 139 -3.18 2.30 -3.43
N PHE A 140 -3.36 2.61 -2.15
CA PHE A 140 -2.23 2.86 -1.25
C PHE A 140 -2.48 2.30 0.15
N CYS A 141 -1.41 1.89 0.83
CA CYS A 141 -1.48 1.42 2.21
C CYS A 141 -1.06 2.48 3.21
N ILE A 142 -1.84 2.63 4.29
CA ILE A 142 -1.40 3.37 5.47
C ILE A 142 -0.24 2.61 6.14
N PRO A 143 0.91 3.25 6.40
CA PRO A 143 2.00 2.63 7.14
C PRO A 143 1.56 2.18 8.53
N CYS A 144 1.87 0.94 8.85
CA CYS A 144 1.73 0.38 10.19
C CYS A 144 3.02 -0.34 10.55
N GLU A 145 3.41 -0.27 11.83
CA GLU A 145 4.48 -1.12 12.35
C GLU A 145 4.09 -2.59 12.24
N GLU A 146 5.00 -3.41 11.73
CA GLU A 146 4.77 -4.84 11.59
C GLU A 146 4.94 -5.52 12.95
N ILE A 147 3.94 -6.30 13.35
CA ILE A 147 4.02 -7.20 14.50
C ILE A 147 3.81 -8.60 13.94
N LYS A 148 4.84 -9.43 13.98
CA LYS A 148 4.75 -10.81 13.48
C LYS A 148 3.66 -11.58 14.23
N ILE A 149 3.03 -12.53 13.57
CA ILE A 149 1.94 -13.34 14.14
C ILE A 149 2.31 -14.03 15.47
N ASN A 150 3.60 -14.36 15.64
CA ASN A 150 4.16 -15.00 16.83
C ASN A 150 4.73 -14.00 17.87
N GLU A 151 4.70 -12.69 17.62
CA GLU A 151 5.20 -11.68 18.53
C GLU A 151 4.10 -11.20 19.48
N GLN A 152 4.36 -11.25 20.79
CA GLN A 152 3.50 -10.63 21.79
C GLN A 152 3.93 -9.19 22.07
N VAL A 153 2.98 -8.26 21.98
CA VAL A 153 3.22 -6.84 22.25
C VAL A 153 2.37 -6.32 23.41
N GLY A 154 3.00 -5.55 24.30
CA GLY A 154 2.31 -4.92 25.43
C GLY A 154 1.37 -3.77 25.03
N LYS A 155 0.44 -3.43 25.93
CA LYS A 155 -0.58 -2.37 25.73
C LYS A 155 -0.01 -1.02 25.24
N LYS A 156 1.17 -0.63 25.74
CA LYS A 156 1.84 0.62 25.35
C LYS A 156 2.20 0.66 23.85
N LYS A 157 2.70 -0.46 23.30
CA LYS A 157 3.05 -0.57 21.88
C LYS A 157 1.79 -0.56 21.00
N LYS A 158 0.73 -1.28 21.42
CA LYS A 158 -0.58 -1.27 20.76
C LYS A 158 -1.17 0.15 20.67
N ASN A 159 -1.23 0.89 21.78
CA ASN A 159 -1.73 2.26 21.79
C ASN A 159 -0.93 3.21 20.89
N ARG A 160 0.40 3.03 20.84
CA ARG A 160 1.28 3.84 19.98
C ARG A 160 0.94 3.62 18.50
N ILE A 161 0.74 2.37 18.08
CA ILE A 161 0.38 2.02 16.70
C ILE A 161 -0.93 2.72 16.32
N ILE A 162 -1.94 2.66 17.18
CA ILE A 162 -3.26 3.27 16.92
C ILE A 162 -3.16 4.80 16.83
N ASN A 163 -2.41 5.44 17.73
CA ASN A 163 -2.19 6.89 17.66
C ASN A 163 -1.54 7.30 16.34
N LEU A 164 -0.53 6.56 15.88
CA LEU A 164 0.14 6.83 14.61
C LEU A 164 -0.78 6.57 13.42
N MET A 165 -1.58 5.50 13.45
CA MET A 165 -2.62 5.25 12.43
C MET A 165 -3.57 6.44 12.31
N ASN A 166 -4.04 6.98 13.43
CA ASN A 166 -4.90 8.17 13.44
C ASN A 166 -4.19 9.39 12.83
N GLU A 167 -2.91 9.64 13.18
CA GLU A 167 -2.13 10.75 12.59
C GLU A 167 -2.00 10.64 11.06
N PHE A 168 -1.76 9.43 10.53
CA PHE A 168 -1.76 9.20 9.09
C PHE A 168 -3.14 9.43 8.48
N LEU A 169 -4.21 8.88 9.08
CA LEU A 169 -5.57 8.98 8.57
C LEU A 169 -6.07 10.43 8.54
N GLU A 170 -5.71 11.27 9.52
CA GLU A 170 -6.04 12.71 9.51
C GLU A 170 -5.42 13.43 8.32
N LYS A 171 -4.14 13.20 8.02
CA LYS A 171 -3.48 13.80 6.85
C LYS A 171 -3.99 13.21 5.54
N VAL A 172 -4.30 11.90 5.51
CA VAL A 172 -4.84 11.21 4.34
C VAL A 172 -6.26 11.69 4.00
N GLN A 173 -7.09 11.96 5.00
CA GLN A 173 -8.43 12.50 4.80
C GLN A 173 -8.40 13.80 3.99
N ILE A 174 -7.45 14.68 4.30
CA ILE A 174 -7.29 15.96 3.59
C ILE A 174 -6.97 15.71 2.11
N ILE A 175 -6.04 14.80 1.80
CA ILE A 175 -5.61 14.55 0.41
C ILE A 175 -6.60 13.70 -0.40
N LYS A 176 -7.37 12.79 0.20
CA LYS A 176 -8.47 12.10 -0.52
C LYS A 176 -9.56 13.08 -0.94
N ASN A 177 -9.80 14.12 -0.15
CA ASN A 177 -10.78 15.14 -0.48
C ASN A 177 -10.31 16.13 -1.57
N THR A 178 -9.02 16.13 -1.95
CA THR A 178 -8.47 17.08 -2.93
C THR A 178 -7.83 16.42 -4.16
N ASN A 179 -6.90 15.48 -3.95
CA ASN A 179 -6.01 14.95 -4.99
C ASN A 179 -6.30 13.48 -5.32
N LEU A 180 -6.74 12.69 -4.34
CA LEU A 180 -6.82 11.23 -4.42
C LEU A 180 -8.23 10.69 -4.18
N SER A 181 -9.25 11.41 -4.64
CA SER A 181 -10.66 11.06 -4.39
C SER A 181 -11.04 9.68 -4.92
N ASN A 182 -10.42 9.24 -6.03
CA ASN A 182 -10.66 7.95 -6.67
C ASN A 182 -9.69 6.84 -6.24
N SER A 183 -8.73 7.14 -5.37
CA SER A 183 -7.74 6.17 -4.89
C SER A 183 -8.30 5.35 -3.73
N LEU A 184 -7.96 4.06 -3.71
CA LEU A 184 -8.35 3.16 -2.62
C LEU A 184 -7.34 3.26 -1.47
N CYS A 185 -7.82 3.60 -0.28
CA CYS A 185 -7.04 3.65 0.94
C CYS A 185 -7.17 2.33 1.70
N ILE A 186 -6.06 1.63 1.87
CA ILE A 186 -6.00 0.36 2.57
C ILE A 186 -5.37 0.59 3.95
N LEU A 187 -6.09 0.29 5.02
CA LEU A 187 -5.58 0.37 6.37
C LEU A 187 -4.79 -0.92 6.71
N SER A 188 -3.49 -0.80 6.95
CA SER A 188 -2.67 -1.91 7.43
C SER A 188 -2.89 -2.12 8.93
N ILE A 189 -3.23 -3.34 9.32
CA ILE A 189 -3.53 -3.74 10.70
C ILE A 189 -2.75 -5.02 11.01
N PRO A 190 -1.94 -5.07 12.07
CA PRO A 190 -1.25 -6.30 12.44
C PRO A 190 -2.26 -7.35 12.92
N CYS A 191 -2.17 -8.56 12.39
CA CYS A 191 -3.10 -9.66 12.67
C CYS A 191 -3.23 -10.03 14.16
N THR A 192 -2.20 -9.74 14.97
CA THR A 192 -2.18 -10.01 16.41
C THR A 192 -2.84 -8.93 17.27
N VAL A 193 -3.23 -7.80 16.66
CA VAL A 193 -3.91 -6.73 17.38
C VAL A 193 -5.41 -7.01 17.38
N ASP A 194 -5.88 -7.47 18.53
CA ASP A 194 -7.29 -7.69 18.84
C ASP A 194 -8.17 -6.51 18.38
N ILE A 195 -9.09 -6.80 17.45
CA ILE A 195 -9.90 -5.81 16.70
C ILE A 195 -11.02 -5.22 17.57
N ASP A 196 -11.33 -5.85 18.70
CA ASP A 196 -12.66 -5.81 19.31
C ASP A 196 -13.12 -4.47 19.90
N THR A 197 -12.24 -3.50 20.16
CA THR A 197 -12.70 -2.16 20.58
C THR A 197 -11.90 -1.00 20.00
N VAL A 198 -10.58 -0.96 20.22
CA VAL A 198 -9.81 0.26 19.93
C VAL A 198 -9.57 0.47 18.43
N ILE A 199 -9.35 -0.61 17.67
CA ILE A 199 -9.26 -0.52 16.20
C ILE A 199 -10.63 -0.20 15.60
N THR A 200 -11.70 -0.79 16.14
CA THR A 200 -13.07 -0.55 15.68
C THR A 200 -13.45 0.94 15.79
N GLU A 201 -13.05 1.63 16.87
CA GLU A 201 -13.24 3.08 17.00
C GLU A 201 -12.53 3.87 15.90
N THR A 202 -11.26 3.54 15.60
CA THR A 202 -10.52 4.17 14.50
C THR A 202 -11.15 3.88 13.15
N ILE A 203 -11.55 2.64 12.87
CA ILE A 203 -12.22 2.27 11.61
C ILE A 203 -13.51 3.07 11.47
N ASN A 204 -14.36 3.11 12.49
CA ASN A 204 -15.62 3.85 12.46
C ASN A 204 -15.40 5.37 12.29
N LYS A 205 -14.37 5.94 12.91
CA LYS A 205 -14.04 7.36 12.78
C LYS A 205 -13.65 7.74 11.34
N TYR A 206 -12.99 6.83 10.61
CA TYR A 206 -12.46 7.08 9.27
C TYR A 206 -13.11 6.22 8.17
N ASP A 207 -14.28 5.64 8.42
CA ASP A 207 -15.01 4.75 7.51
C ASP A 207 -15.22 5.38 6.12
N SER A 208 -15.45 6.70 6.08
CA SER A 208 -15.60 7.45 4.83
C SER A 208 -14.38 7.48 3.91
N ILE A 209 -13.18 7.15 4.42
CA ILE A 209 -11.94 7.19 3.65
C ILE A 209 -11.24 5.84 3.52
N ILE A 210 -11.52 4.87 4.39
CA ILE A 210 -10.92 3.54 4.37
C ILE A 210 -11.73 2.65 3.42
N ASP A 211 -11.07 2.13 2.37
CA ASP A 211 -11.71 1.30 1.35
C ASP A 211 -11.41 -0.19 1.55
N GLY A 212 -10.43 -0.53 2.39
CA GLY A 212 -10.05 -1.91 2.67
C GLY A 212 -9.06 -2.05 3.81
N ILE A 213 -8.81 -3.30 4.20
CA ILE A 213 -7.89 -3.65 5.30
C ILE A 213 -6.82 -4.60 4.76
N LEU A 214 -5.57 -4.34 5.11
CA LEU A 214 -4.45 -5.26 4.92
C LEU A 214 -4.11 -5.87 6.28
N LEU A 215 -4.11 -7.20 6.38
CA LEU A 215 -3.60 -7.90 7.55
C LEU A 215 -2.08 -8.03 7.43
N SER A 216 -1.35 -7.36 8.31
CA SER A 216 0.11 -7.40 8.36
C SER A 216 0.64 -8.37 9.43
N GLY A 217 1.94 -8.67 9.39
CA GLY A 217 2.56 -9.62 10.32
C GLY A 217 2.49 -11.09 9.87
N LEU A 218 2.10 -11.33 8.62
CA LEU A 218 1.97 -12.65 7.98
C LEU A 218 3.03 -12.82 6.87
N GLY A 219 3.31 -14.06 6.49
CA GLY A 219 4.25 -14.47 5.45
C GLY A 219 5.73 -14.47 5.88
N TYR A 220 6.02 -14.76 7.15
CA TYR A 220 7.38 -14.97 7.65
C TYR A 220 7.65 -16.47 7.83
N ASP A 221 8.19 -16.88 8.98
CA ASP A 221 8.59 -18.26 9.28
C ASP A 221 7.44 -19.12 9.85
N GLU A 222 6.21 -18.60 9.90
CA GLU A 222 5.08 -19.31 10.47
C GLU A 222 4.59 -20.47 9.58
N SER A 223 4.03 -21.50 10.21
CA SER A 223 3.40 -22.60 9.48
C SER A 223 1.99 -22.22 9.03
N ASN A 224 1.48 -22.90 8.00
CA ASN A 224 0.07 -22.79 7.61
C ASN A 224 -0.88 -23.14 8.76
N GLU A 225 -0.47 -23.99 9.71
CA GLU A 225 -1.27 -24.32 10.90
C GLU A 225 -1.39 -23.10 11.82
N THR A 226 -0.27 -22.42 12.12
CA THR A 226 -0.27 -21.19 12.92
C THR A 226 -1.13 -20.10 12.29
N LEU A 227 -1.11 -20.00 10.95
CA LEU A 227 -1.93 -19.05 10.20
C LEU A 227 -3.44 -19.35 10.36
N MET A 228 -3.82 -20.63 10.29
CA MET A 228 -5.22 -21.07 10.42
C MET A 228 -5.76 -21.00 11.85
N GLU A 229 -4.91 -21.05 12.87
CA GLU A 229 -5.32 -20.91 14.27
C GLU A 229 -5.53 -19.45 14.68
N THR A 230 -4.88 -18.51 13.99
CA THR A 230 -4.87 -17.08 14.34
C THR A 230 -5.89 -16.26 13.54
N LEU A 231 -6.22 -16.67 12.31
CA LEU A 231 -7.18 -16.00 11.42
C LEU A 231 -8.60 -16.62 11.51
#